data_AF-A0A670ZJQ1-F1
#
_entry.id   AF-A0A670ZJQ1-F1
#
_cell.length_a   1.000
_cell.length_b   1.000
_cell.length_c   1.000
_cell.angle_alpha   90.00
_cell.angle_beta   90.00
_cell.angle_gamma   90.00
#
_symmetry.space_group_name_H-M   'P 1'
#
loop_
_entity.id
_entity.type
_entity.pdbx_description
1 polymer ?
#
loop_
_entity_poly.entity_id
_entity_poly.type
_entity_poly.pdbx_seq_one_letter_code
_entity_poly.pdbx_strand_id
1 'polypeptide(L)'
;MARGRRRPPTPRELPQGREGEGGPEGLLPETPLPFPPGRLGGFYTLPLWRGLRLVSLNMNFCSEGNFWLLINATDPAGQLQWLVGVLQRAEESGEKVHIIGHIPPSHCLRSWGWNYYRIINRFEGTVAGQFFGHTHLDGFEIFYDEETITRPVGIAFLAPSVTTYIKLNPGYRVYHVDGIRSSSSYMVLDHETFILNLTQANQPGAVARWQRLYGAQETYGLPVAFPEDWNRLLDRLQADERLFQHFWYLRFKGHPPAEPCGDTCRKATICALRTGRAADPKLCQSLQLSFPEIQAWWRQQRFC
;
A
#
# COMPACT_ATOMS: atom_id res chain seq x y z
N MET A 1 -5.73 63.28 26.13
CA MET A 1 -5.78 62.32 25.00
C MET A 1 -4.36 62.12 24.49
N ALA A 2 -3.70 61.03 24.86
CA ALA A 2 -2.46 60.58 24.22
C ALA A 2 -2.41 59.05 24.36
N ARG A 3 -2.80 58.36 23.28
CA ARG A 3 -2.83 56.90 23.22
C ARG A 3 -1.40 56.39 23.05
N GLY A 4 -0.92 55.62 24.04
CA GLY A 4 0.33 54.89 23.95
C GLY A 4 0.30 53.86 22.81
N ARG A 5 1.24 53.98 21.87
CA ARG A 5 1.44 53.03 20.77
C ARG A 5 2.01 51.72 21.34
N ARG A 6 1.24 50.63 21.29
CA ARG A 6 1.76 49.27 21.51
C ARG A 6 2.54 48.82 20.27
N ARG A 7 3.79 48.39 20.45
CA ARG A 7 4.60 47.73 19.41
C ARG A 7 3.97 46.36 19.09
N PRO A 8 4.00 45.90 17.82
CA PRO A 8 3.56 44.55 17.47
C PRO A 8 4.59 43.52 17.96
N PRO A 9 4.18 42.28 18.29
CA PRO A 9 5.11 41.22 18.68
C PRO A 9 5.94 40.78 17.47
N THR A 10 7.24 40.61 17.69
CA THR A 10 8.19 40.01 16.74
C THR A 10 7.82 38.54 16.48
N PRO A 11 7.93 38.03 15.24
CA PRO A 11 7.73 36.61 14.96
C PRO A 11 8.76 35.78 15.74
N ARG A 12 8.29 34.75 16.46
CA ARG A 12 9.18 33.72 17.01
C ARG A 12 9.85 33.01 15.85
N GLU A 13 11.17 33.02 15.83
CA GLU A 13 11.98 32.19 14.94
C GLU A 13 11.60 30.71 15.15
N LEU A 14 11.23 30.05 14.05
CA LEU A 14 11.10 28.60 14.00
C LEU A 14 12.50 27.99 14.23
N PRO A 15 12.64 26.97 15.08
CA PRO A 15 13.94 26.33 15.25
C PRO A 15 14.33 25.69 13.92
N GLN A 16 15.48 26.11 13.39
CA GLN A 16 16.15 25.44 12.28
C GLN A 16 16.39 23.99 12.68
N GLY A 17 15.73 23.06 11.98
CA GLY A 17 15.99 21.64 12.13
C GLY A 17 17.44 21.36 11.75
N ARG A 18 18.18 20.74 12.67
CA ARG A 18 19.48 20.13 12.34
C ARG A 18 19.26 19.09 11.25
N GLU A 19 19.92 19.25 10.12
CA GLU A 19 20.20 18.16 9.19
C GLU A 19 21.08 17.15 9.94
N GLY A 20 20.45 16.14 10.51
CA GLY A 20 21.12 14.97 11.05
C GLY A 20 20.81 13.79 10.16
N GLU A 21 21.83 13.00 9.82
CA GLU A 21 21.69 11.63 9.36
C GLU A 21 20.97 10.82 10.45
N GLY A 22 19.64 10.92 10.50
CA GLY A 22 18.81 10.27 11.50
C GLY A 22 18.37 8.91 10.99
N GLY A 23 18.95 7.84 11.53
CA GLY A 23 18.34 6.52 11.47
C GLY A 23 16.97 6.50 12.18
N PRO A 24 16.20 5.40 12.09
CA PRO A 24 14.86 5.30 12.70
C PRO A 24 14.86 5.38 14.24
N GLU A 25 16.03 5.46 14.87
CA GLU A 25 16.24 5.53 16.32
C GLU A 25 15.47 6.68 17.00
N GLY A 26 15.21 7.80 16.29
CA GLY A 26 14.39 8.91 16.80
C GLY A 26 12.88 8.76 16.59
N LEU A 27 12.42 7.75 15.85
CA LEU A 27 11.01 7.53 15.49
C LEU A 27 10.40 6.29 16.19
N LEU A 28 11.24 5.38 16.69
CA LEU A 28 10.81 4.16 17.37
C LEU A 28 10.98 4.30 18.89
N PRO A 29 10.00 3.87 19.70
CA PRO A 29 10.14 3.93 21.15
C PRO A 29 11.26 3.02 21.64
N GLU A 30 12.10 3.52 22.55
CA GLU A 30 13.23 2.77 23.14
C GLU A 30 12.81 1.66 24.13
N THR A 31 11.50 1.43 24.32
CA THR A 31 10.98 0.50 25.34
C THR A 31 11.25 -0.97 25.01
N PRO A 32 11.56 -1.81 26.03
CA PRO A 32 11.88 -3.22 25.83
C PRO A 32 10.59 -4.00 25.54
N LEU A 33 10.30 -4.21 24.26
CA LEU A 33 9.35 -5.24 23.86
C LEU A 33 9.91 -6.63 24.27
N PRO A 34 9.07 -7.66 24.48
CA PRO A 34 9.50 -8.99 24.96
C PRO A 34 10.46 -9.74 24.02
N PHE A 35 10.82 -9.14 22.89
CA PHE A 35 11.84 -9.56 21.95
C PHE A 35 12.55 -8.29 21.46
N PRO A 36 13.89 -8.24 21.38
CA PRO A 36 14.61 -7.00 21.11
C PRO A 36 14.15 -6.42 19.76
N PRO A 37 13.48 -5.25 19.74
CA PRO A 37 12.89 -4.72 18.54
C PRO A 37 13.98 -4.15 17.64
N GLY A 38 13.99 -4.56 16.37
CA GLY A 38 14.80 -3.92 15.32
C GLY A 38 16.20 -4.49 15.04
N ARG A 39 16.83 -5.26 15.96
CA ARG A 39 18.24 -5.70 15.74
C ARG A 39 18.45 -7.02 15.00
N LEU A 40 17.41 -7.84 14.77
CA LEU A 40 17.61 -9.20 14.23
C LEU A 40 17.02 -9.46 12.82
N GLY A 41 16.05 -8.67 12.35
CA GLY A 41 15.37 -8.99 11.08
C GLY A 41 14.74 -7.83 10.31
N GLY A 42 14.84 -6.58 10.77
CA GLY A 42 14.29 -5.41 10.06
C GLY A 42 12.75 -5.31 10.06
N PHE A 43 12.06 -6.03 10.95
CA PHE A 43 10.61 -5.91 11.19
C PHE A 43 10.34 -5.57 12.66
N TYR A 44 9.22 -4.90 12.93
CA TYR A 44 8.85 -4.45 14.28
C TYR A 44 7.36 -4.18 14.40
N THR A 45 6.89 -4.02 15.64
CA THR A 45 5.51 -3.58 15.95
C THR A 45 5.53 -2.53 17.04
N LEU A 46 4.60 -1.59 17.00
CA LEU A 46 4.43 -0.58 18.05
C LEU A 46 2.96 -0.12 18.13
N PRO A 47 2.47 0.28 19.31
CA PRO A 47 1.17 0.92 19.43
C PRO A 47 1.24 2.33 18.83
N LEU A 48 0.36 2.65 17.87
CA LEU A 48 0.25 4.00 17.29
C LEU A 48 -0.69 4.88 18.09
N TRP A 49 -1.86 4.33 18.42
CA TRP A 49 -2.92 5.00 19.16
C TRP A 49 -3.63 3.98 20.05
N ARG A 50 -4.48 4.44 20.96
CA ARG A 50 -5.28 3.54 21.80
C ARG A 50 -6.17 2.66 20.91
N GLY A 51 -5.92 1.35 20.91
CA GLY A 51 -6.65 0.40 20.09
C GLY A 51 -6.16 0.29 18.64
N LEU A 52 -5.02 0.90 18.28
CA LEU A 52 -4.39 0.73 16.97
C LEU A 52 -2.89 0.43 17.11
N ARG A 53 -2.47 -0.67 16.48
CA ARG A 53 -1.10 -1.14 16.41
C ARG A 53 -0.57 -1.11 14.98
N LEU A 54 0.68 -0.68 14.82
CA LEU A 54 1.43 -0.82 13.59
C LEU A 54 2.24 -2.10 13.60
N VAL A 55 2.29 -2.78 12.47
CA VAL A 55 3.22 -3.86 12.17
C VAL A 55 3.97 -3.50 10.91
N SER A 56 5.29 -3.39 11.00
CA SER A 56 6.18 -3.16 9.86
C SER A 56 6.90 -4.46 9.53
N LEU A 57 6.64 -5.00 8.34
CA LEU A 57 7.24 -6.25 7.85
C LEU A 57 8.45 -5.98 6.96
N ASN A 58 9.47 -6.83 7.11
CA ASN A 58 10.57 -6.94 6.17
C ASN A 58 10.20 -7.90 5.04
N MET A 59 9.70 -7.34 3.94
CA MET A 59 9.23 -8.12 2.80
C MET A 59 10.38 -8.71 1.96
N ASN A 60 11.66 -8.36 2.24
CA ASN A 60 12.79 -8.99 1.56
C ASN A 60 12.91 -10.49 1.88
N PHE A 61 12.36 -10.93 3.02
CA PHE A 61 12.28 -12.35 3.37
C PHE A 61 11.27 -13.14 2.55
N CYS A 62 10.44 -12.48 1.75
CA CYS A 62 9.54 -13.13 0.81
C CYS A 62 9.98 -12.96 -0.66
N SER A 63 10.99 -12.13 -0.94
CA SER A 63 11.33 -11.71 -2.30
C SER A 63 11.96 -12.82 -3.13
N GLU A 64 11.48 -13.01 -4.36
CA GLU A 64 12.16 -13.85 -5.35
C GLU A 64 13.55 -13.31 -5.73
N GLY A 65 13.78 -12.00 -5.58
CA GLY A 65 15.09 -11.38 -5.84
C GLY A 65 16.11 -11.58 -4.71
N ASN A 66 15.71 -12.14 -3.57
CA ASN A 66 16.61 -12.38 -2.45
C ASN A 66 17.27 -13.76 -2.55
N PHE A 67 18.45 -13.81 -3.18
CA PHE A 67 19.18 -15.06 -3.40
C PHE A 67 19.61 -15.78 -2.10
N TRP A 68 19.64 -15.10 -0.95
CA TRP A 68 19.94 -15.74 0.34
C TRP A 68 18.88 -16.78 0.75
N LEU A 69 17.66 -16.66 0.22
CA LEU A 69 16.57 -17.61 0.49
C LEU A 69 16.78 -18.98 -0.17
N LEU A 70 17.76 -19.11 -1.09
CA LEU A 70 18.17 -20.41 -1.64
C LEU A 70 18.73 -21.35 -0.58
N ILE A 71 19.28 -20.81 0.52
CA ILE A 71 19.77 -21.61 1.65
C ILE A 71 18.58 -22.19 2.43
N ASN A 72 17.65 -21.32 2.82
CA ASN A 72 16.40 -21.71 3.49
C ASN A 72 15.35 -20.60 3.32
N ALA A 73 14.23 -20.95 2.67
CA ALA A 73 13.09 -20.05 2.46
C ALA A 73 11.93 -20.28 3.44
N THR A 74 12.07 -21.20 4.39
CA THR A 74 11.04 -21.51 5.39
C THR A 74 11.02 -20.43 6.47
N ASP A 75 9.98 -19.60 6.43
CA ASP A 75 9.72 -18.45 7.33
C ASP A 75 11.01 -17.77 7.86
N PRO A 76 11.77 -17.08 6.99
CA PRO A 76 13.04 -16.49 7.38
C PRO A 76 12.87 -15.54 8.56
N ALA A 77 13.73 -15.69 9.56
CA ALA A 77 13.68 -14.99 10.85
C ALA A 77 12.38 -15.22 11.67
N GLY A 78 11.57 -16.23 11.34
CA GLY A 78 10.32 -16.52 12.02
C GLY A 78 9.29 -15.40 11.89
N GLN A 79 9.36 -14.61 10.82
CA GLN A 79 8.59 -13.37 10.68
C GLN A 79 7.07 -13.63 10.61
N LEU A 80 6.61 -14.66 9.89
CA LEU A 80 5.19 -15.00 9.82
C LEU A 80 4.70 -15.58 11.15
N GLN A 81 5.49 -16.44 11.79
CA GLN A 81 5.16 -16.94 13.13
C GLN A 81 5.06 -15.80 14.16
N TRP A 82 5.97 -14.84 14.09
CA TRP A 82 5.94 -13.63 14.91
C TRP A 82 4.69 -12.77 14.61
N LEU A 83 4.36 -12.57 13.33
CA LEU A 83 3.17 -11.82 12.90
C LEU A 83 1.90 -12.44 13.48
N VAL A 84 1.73 -13.76 13.39
CA VAL A 84 0.59 -14.48 13.98
C VAL A 84 0.49 -14.18 15.47
N GLY A 85 1.60 -14.24 16.21
CA GLY A 85 1.61 -13.91 17.64
C GLY A 85 1.22 -12.46 17.93
N VAL A 86 1.61 -11.50 17.08
CA VAL A 86 1.21 -10.09 17.23
C VAL A 86 -0.28 -9.92 16.96
N LEU A 87 -0.80 -10.49 15.87
CA LEU A 87 -2.21 -10.40 15.49
C LEU A 87 -3.12 -11.07 16.52
N GLN A 88 -2.72 -12.23 17.05
CA GLN A 88 -3.46 -12.93 18.09
C GLN A 88 -3.60 -12.08 19.37
N ARG A 89 -2.50 -11.46 19.83
CA ARG A 89 -2.55 -10.54 20.99
C ARG A 89 -3.38 -9.29 20.73
N ALA A 90 -3.32 -8.76 19.51
CA ALA A 90 -4.14 -7.61 19.12
C ALA A 90 -5.64 -7.97 19.15
N GLU A 91 -6.02 -9.14 18.62
CA GLU A 91 -7.38 -9.67 18.65
C GLU A 91 -7.88 -9.83 20.10
N GLU A 92 -7.09 -10.47 20.97
CA GLU A 92 -7.40 -10.66 22.39
C GLU A 92 -7.57 -9.33 23.14
N SER A 93 -6.83 -8.30 22.74
CA SER A 93 -6.86 -6.97 23.34
C SER A 93 -7.87 -6.02 22.68
N GLY A 94 -8.59 -6.48 21.64
CA GLY A 94 -9.51 -5.65 20.86
C GLY A 94 -8.83 -4.53 20.06
N GLU A 95 -7.52 -4.63 19.82
CA GLU A 95 -6.78 -3.69 18.97
C GLU A 95 -7.03 -3.98 17.49
N LYS A 96 -7.00 -2.93 16.67
CA LYS A 96 -6.87 -3.04 15.22
C LYS A 96 -5.41 -2.96 14.81
N VAL A 97 -5.08 -3.52 13.66
CA VAL A 97 -3.71 -3.57 13.14
C VAL A 97 -3.62 -2.95 11.75
N HIS A 98 -2.65 -2.05 11.58
CA HIS A 98 -2.15 -1.62 10.28
C HIS A 98 -0.86 -2.36 9.97
N ILE A 99 -0.79 -2.95 8.78
CA ILE A 99 0.42 -3.62 8.29
C ILE A 99 1.06 -2.75 7.21
N ILE A 100 2.35 -2.46 7.36
CA ILE A 100 3.15 -1.81 6.34
C ILE A 100 4.28 -2.74 5.88
N GLY A 101 4.60 -2.69 4.59
CA GLY A 101 5.71 -3.44 4.00
C GLY A 101 6.15 -2.83 2.68
N HIS A 102 7.25 -3.33 2.11
CA HIS A 102 7.74 -2.84 0.82
C HIS A 102 7.11 -3.59 -0.37
N ILE A 103 7.48 -4.87 -0.54
CA ILE A 103 7.01 -5.74 -1.63
C ILE A 103 5.60 -6.23 -1.29
N PRO A 104 4.61 -6.11 -2.20
CA PRO A 104 3.27 -6.57 -1.93
C PRO A 104 3.19 -8.11 -1.89
N PRO A 105 2.26 -8.71 -1.13
CA PRO A 105 2.22 -10.16 -0.90
C PRO A 105 2.06 -11.01 -2.16
N SER A 106 1.41 -10.51 -3.20
CA SER A 106 1.27 -11.24 -4.48
C SER A 106 2.59 -11.40 -5.25
N HIS A 107 3.61 -10.58 -4.94
CA HIS A 107 4.95 -10.65 -5.54
C HIS A 107 5.92 -11.55 -4.78
N CYS A 108 5.52 -12.05 -3.61
CA CYS A 108 6.35 -12.91 -2.79
C CYS A 108 6.50 -14.33 -3.39
N LEU A 109 7.50 -15.06 -2.92
CA LEU A 109 7.61 -16.50 -3.08
C LEU A 109 6.28 -17.17 -2.72
N ARG A 110 5.86 -18.13 -3.56
CA ARG A 110 4.54 -18.78 -3.45
C ARG A 110 4.22 -19.22 -2.03
N SER A 111 5.11 -19.97 -1.40
CA SER A 111 4.88 -20.49 -0.03
C SER A 111 4.68 -19.37 0.99
N TRP A 112 5.45 -18.28 0.90
CA TRP A 112 5.33 -17.15 1.82
C TRP A 112 4.03 -16.38 1.58
N GLY A 113 3.75 -16.02 0.33
CA GLY A 113 2.54 -15.28 -0.05
C GLY A 113 1.25 -16.04 0.30
N TRP A 114 1.23 -17.37 0.14
CA TRP A 114 0.08 -18.19 0.53
C TRP A 114 -0.12 -18.26 2.05
N ASN A 115 0.95 -18.37 2.84
CA ASN A 115 0.82 -18.34 4.30
C ASN A 115 0.39 -16.96 4.80
N TYR A 116 0.94 -15.87 4.24
CA TYR A 116 0.48 -14.52 4.54
C TYR A 116 -1.02 -14.35 4.22
N TYR A 117 -1.46 -14.81 3.06
CA TYR A 117 -2.86 -14.75 2.64
C TYR A 117 -3.80 -15.46 3.63
N ARG A 118 -3.38 -16.62 4.15
CA ARG A 118 -4.09 -17.39 5.19
C ARG A 118 -4.13 -16.66 6.53
N ILE A 119 -3.05 -16.01 6.91
CA ILE A 119 -2.98 -15.18 8.12
C ILE A 119 -3.98 -14.01 8.02
N ILE A 120 -4.00 -13.29 6.90
CA ILE A 120 -4.96 -12.21 6.67
C ILE A 120 -6.39 -12.71 6.73
N ASN A 121 -6.68 -13.87 6.13
CA ASN A 121 -8.00 -14.50 6.23
C ASN A 121 -8.42 -14.79 7.68
N ARG A 122 -7.53 -15.40 8.50
CA ARG A 122 -7.82 -15.69 9.91
C ARG A 122 -8.07 -14.42 10.73
N PHE A 123 -7.37 -13.33 10.43
CA PHE A 123 -7.40 -12.09 11.20
C PHE A 123 -8.13 -10.95 10.47
N GLU A 124 -9.09 -11.26 9.58
CA GLU A 124 -9.84 -10.26 8.81
C GLU A 124 -10.57 -9.24 9.69
N GLY A 125 -11.00 -9.65 10.89
CA GLY A 125 -11.62 -8.76 11.87
C GLY A 125 -10.64 -7.86 12.64
N THR A 126 -9.33 -8.14 12.56
CA THR A 126 -8.28 -7.49 13.37
C THR A 126 -7.41 -6.57 12.50
N VAL A 127 -7.10 -6.97 11.26
CA VAL A 127 -6.33 -6.15 10.31
C VAL A 127 -7.25 -5.11 9.66
N ALA A 128 -7.02 -3.83 9.96
CA ALA A 128 -7.84 -2.71 9.46
C ALA A 128 -7.25 -2.01 8.23
N GLY A 129 -5.98 -2.27 7.89
CA GLY A 129 -5.33 -1.66 6.74
C GLY A 129 -3.99 -2.33 6.41
N GLN A 130 -3.69 -2.42 5.12
CA GLN A 130 -2.43 -2.95 4.62
C GLN A 130 -1.86 -2.01 3.56
N PHE A 131 -0.59 -1.64 3.68
CA PHE A 131 0.04 -0.61 2.85
C PHE A 131 1.40 -1.08 2.34
N PHE A 132 1.53 -1.15 1.02
CA PHE A 132 2.74 -1.59 0.33
C PHE A 132 3.16 -0.60 -0.75
N GLY A 133 4.33 -0.84 -1.35
CA GLY A 133 4.87 -0.05 -2.45
C GLY A 133 5.51 -0.96 -3.48
N HIS A 134 6.81 -0.74 -3.74
CA HIS A 134 7.68 -1.54 -4.62
C HIS A 134 7.33 -1.50 -6.12
N THR A 135 6.06 -1.61 -6.50
CA THR A 135 5.62 -1.63 -7.90
C THR A 135 5.78 -0.29 -8.61
N HIS A 136 5.94 0.80 -7.85
CA HIS A 136 6.01 2.20 -8.29
C HIS A 136 4.74 2.77 -8.94
N LEU A 137 3.77 1.91 -9.26
CA LEU A 137 2.49 2.24 -9.86
C LEU A 137 1.41 2.39 -8.79
N ASP A 138 0.33 3.13 -9.11
CA ASP A 138 -0.84 3.22 -8.25
C ASP A 138 -1.74 1.99 -8.43
N GLY A 139 -2.05 1.29 -7.35
CA GLY A 139 -2.87 0.09 -7.40
C GLY A 139 -3.27 -0.45 -6.03
N PHE A 140 -3.80 -1.66 -6.04
CA PHE A 140 -4.24 -2.38 -4.85
C PHE A 140 -4.29 -3.89 -5.14
N GLU A 141 -4.36 -4.70 -4.09
CA GLU A 141 -4.56 -6.15 -4.14
C GLU A 141 -5.73 -6.53 -3.23
N ILE A 142 -6.70 -7.28 -3.75
CA ILE A 142 -7.82 -7.79 -2.98
C ILE A 142 -7.52 -9.19 -2.43
N PHE A 143 -7.89 -9.41 -1.17
CA PHE A 143 -7.88 -10.70 -0.50
C PHE A 143 -9.31 -11.21 -0.43
N TYR A 144 -9.51 -12.48 -0.78
CA TYR A 144 -10.76 -13.21 -0.71
C TYR A 144 -10.69 -14.36 0.30
N ASP A 145 -11.85 -14.85 0.71
CA ASP A 145 -11.97 -16.04 1.56
C ASP A 145 -11.27 -17.25 0.93
N GLU A 146 -10.62 -18.10 1.74
CA GLU A 146 -9.88 -19.25 1.22
C GLU A 146 -10.76 -20.39 0.71
N GLU A 147 -11.98 -20.50 1.22
CA GLU A 147 -12.87 -21.64 0.96
C GLU A 147 -13.48 -21.57 -0.44
N THR A 148 -14.06 -20.41 -0.77
CA THR A 148 -14.80 -20.20 -2.03
C THR A 148 -14.12 -19.21 -2.96
N ILE A 149 -13.27 -18.32 -2.42
CA ILE A 149 -12.59 -17.26 -3.19
C ILE A 149 -13.61 -16.33 -3.85
N THR A 150 -14.62 -15.91 -3.10
CA THR A 150 -15.72 -15.07 -3.60
C THR A 150 -15.98 -13.82 -2.75
N ARG A 151 -15.79 -13.91 -1.43
CA ARG A 151 -16.02 -12.82 -0.49
C ARG A 151 -14.72 -12.06 -0.24
N PRO A 152 -14.64 -10.76 -0.55
CA PRO A 152 -13.46 -9.98 -0.22
C PRO A 152 -13.35 -9.81 1.31
N VAL A 153 -12.20 -10.18 1.87
CA VAL A 153 -11.88 -10.16 3.32
C VAL A 153 -10.87 -9.08 3.68
N GLY A 154 -10.18 -8.51 2.70
CA GLY A 154 -9.16 -7.50 2.93
C GLY A 154 -8.67 -6.84 1.65
N ILE A 155 -7.97 -5.73 1.82
CA ILE A 155 -7.32 -5.00 0.74
C ILE A 155 -5.92 -4.57 1.17
N ALA A 156 -4.99 -4.64 0.24
CA ALA A 156 -3.68 -4.02 0.34
C ALA A 156 -3.59 -2.87 -0.66
N PHE A 157 -3.28 -1.68 -0.18
CA PHE A 157 -3.05 -0.50 -1.03
C PHE A 157 -1.59 -0.45 -1.45
N LEU A 158 -1.36 -0.35 -2.76
CA LEU A 158 -0.02 -0.24 -3.33
C LEU A 158 0.18 1.22 -3.73
N ALA A 159 0.88 1.97 -2.89
CA ALA A 159 1.13 3.39 -3.12
C ALA A 159 2.16 3.58 -4.25
N PRO A 160 1.97 4.59 -5.11
CA PRO A 160 2.92 4.87 -6.17
C PRO A 160 4.20 5.50 -5.61
N SER A 161 5.27 5.48 -6.41
CA SER A 161 6.59 5.93 -5.96
C SER A 161 6.80 7.44 -6.08
N VAL A 162 7.70 7.98 -5.25
CA VAL A 162 8.25 9.33 -5.47
C VAL A 162 9.22 9.34 -6.65
N THR A 163 9.97 8.25 -6.87
CA THR A 163 10.89 8.18 -8.01
C THR A 163 10.15 8.18 -9.35
N THR A 164 10.83 8.68 -10.38
CA THR A 164 10.37 8.64 -11.77
C THR A 164 10.56 7.26 -12.41
N TYR A 165 11.22 6.32 -11.74
CA TYR A 165 11.57 5.03 -12.33
C TYR A 165 10.31 4.14 -12.54
N ILE A 166 9.94 3.73 -13.75
CA ILE A 166 10.47 4.14 -15.06
C ILE A 166 9.46 5.04 -15.78
N LYS A 167 9.90 6.24 -16.16
CA LYS A 167 9.12 7.22 -16.94
C LYS A 167 7.76 7.57 -16.31
N LEU A 168 7.75 7.78 -15.00
CA LEU A 168 6.58 8.24 -14.25
C LEU A 168 6.79 9.68 -13.75
N ASN A 169 5.70 10.40 -13.49
CA ASN A 169 5.78 11.57 -12.59
C ASN A 169 6.15 11.10 -11.17
N PRO A 170 6.84 11.93 -10.36
CA PRO A 170 6.91 11.72 -8.92
C PRO A 170 5.52 11.76 -8.29
N GLY A 171 5.25 10.89 -7.31
CA GLY A 171 3.97 10.88 -6.60
C GLY A 171 4.07 10.49 -5.13
N TYR A 172 3.10 10.93 -4.33
CA TYR A 172 2.89 10.45 -2.96
C TYR A 172 1.39 10.29 -2.68
N ARG A 173 1.05 9.57 -1.62
CA ARG A 173 -0.31 9.23 -1.23
C ARG A 173 -0.62 9.74 0.18
N VAL A 174 -1.84 10.23 0.39
CA VAL A 174 -2.42 10.53 1.70
C VAL A 174 -3.62 9.60 1.91
N TYR A 175 -3.69 8.93 3.06
CA TYR A 175 -4.83 8.09 3.44
C TYR A 175 -5.68 8.80 4.49
N HIS A 176 -6.98 8.82 4.27
CA HIS A 176 -7.97 9.26 5.24
C HIS A 176 -8.48 8.04 5.99
N VAL A 177 -8.12 7.92 7.26
CA VAL A 177 -8.41 6.76 8.10
C VAL A 177 -9.47 7.12 9.13
N ASP A 178 -10.32 6.16 9.49
CA ASP A 178 -11.32 6.32 10.53
C ASP A 178 -10.69 6.83 11.85
N GLY A 179 -11.19 7.99 12.30
CA GLY A 179 -10.54 8.80 13.33
C GLY A 179 -10.50 8.15 14.72
N ILE A 180 -9.71 8.74 15.61
CA ILE A 180 -9.42 8.17 16.95
C ILE A 180 -10.62 8.35 17.88
N ARG A 181 -11.31 7.25 18.18
CA ARG A 181 -12.42 7.15 19.15
C ARG A 181 -12.57 5.72 19.66
N SER A 182 -13.32 5.51 20.75
CA SER A 182 -13.45 4.21 21.42
C SER A 182 -13.96 3.07 20.53
N SER A 183 -14.74 3.37 19.49
CA SER A 183 -15.27 2.41 18.52
C SER A 183 -14.70 2.60 17.12
N SER A 184 -13.52 3.20 17.00
CA SER A 184 -12.90 3.40 15.68
C SER A 184 -12.61 2.06 15.01
N SER A 185 -12.98 1.96 13.74
CA SER A 185 -12.63 0.83 12.90
C SER A 185 -11.16 0.89 12.46
N TYR A 186 -10.56 2.08 12.49
CA TYR A 186 -9.26 2.40 11.92
C TYR A 186 -9.09 1.96 10.45
N MET A 187 -10.19 1.78 9.72
CA MET A 187 -10.16 1.43 8.29
C MET A 187 -9.86 2.67 7.45
N VAL A 188 -9.31 2.44 6.25
CA VAL A 188 -9.18 3.50 5.24
C VAL A 188 -10.58 3.86 4.74
N LEU A 189 -10.92 5.14 4.82
CA LEU A 189 -12.18 5.71 4.32
C LEU A 189 -12.03 6.24 2.90
N ASP A 190 -10.91 6.90 2.61
CA ASP A 190 -10.56 7.42 1.28
C ASP A 190 -9.03 7.56 1.16
N HIS A 191 -8.54 7.79 -0.06
CA HIS A 191 -7.16 8.19 -0.29
C HIS A 191 -7.03 9.19 -1.42
N GLU A 192 -5.98 10.01 -1.35
CA GLU A 192 -5.63 10.99 -2.37
C GLU A 192 -4.21 10.75 -2.85
N THR A 193 -4.00 10.87 -4.16
CA THR A 193 -2.67 10.82 -4.77
C THR A 193 -2.30 12.21 -5.27
N PHE A 194 -1.08 12.63 -4.97
CA PHE A 194 -0.49 13.89 -5.41
C PHE A 194 0.71 13.60 -6.30
N ILE A 195 0.94 14.46 -7.29
CA ILE A 195 2.05 14.32 -8.23
C ILE A 195 2.81 15.63 -8.43
N LEU A 196 4.06 15.52 -8.90
CA LEU A 196 4.79 16.61 -9.52
C LEU A 196 4.78 16.39 -11.04
N ASN A 197 4.10 17.27 -11.79
CA ASN A 197 4.13 17.18 -13.25
C ASN A 197 5.49 17.66 -13.78
N LEU A 198 6.34 16.72 -14.21
CA LEU A 198 7.69 17.04 -14.66
C LEU A 198 7.71 17.88 -15.94
N THR A 199 6.74 17.72 -16.84
CA THR A 199 6.65 18.52 -18.07
C THR A 199 6.48 20.00 -17.74
N GLN A 200 5.74 20.33 -16.67
CA GLN A 200 5.54 21.70 -16.21
C GLN A 200 6.70 22.18 -15.33
N ALA A 201 7.14 21.35 -14.38
CA ALA A 201 8.19 21.71 -13.43
C ALA A 201 9.56 21.94 -14.09
N ASN A 202 9.84 21.28 -15.22
CA ASN A 202 11.10 21.42 -15.95
C ASN A 202 11.09 22.55 -16.99
N GLN A 203 10.01 23.32 -17.13
CA GLN A 203 10.02 24.51 -18.00
C GLN A 203 10.98 25.57 -17.42
N PRO A 204 11.76 26.27 -18.26
CA PRO A 204 12.67 27.32 -17.79
C PRO A 204 11.94 28.38 -16.96
N GLY A 205 12.42 28.63 -15.74
CA GLY A 205 11.83 29.60 -14.82
C GLY A 205 10.58 29.13 -14.08
N ALA A 206 10.14 27.88 -14.27
CA ALA A 206 9.02 27.32 -13.52
C ALA A 206 9.40 26.98 -12.07
N VAL A 207 8.39 27.02 -11.19
CA VAL A 207 8.52 26.55 -9.80
C VAL A 207 7.85 25.18 -9.70
N ALA A 208 8.57 24.20 -9.17
CA ALA A 208 8.02 22.87 -8.90
C ALA A 208 6.85 22.95 -7.92
N ARG A 209 5.66 22.52 -8.36
CA ARG A 209 4.45 22.49 -7.54
C ARG A 209 3.86 21.09 -7.54
N TRP A 210 3.75 20.51 -6.34
CA TRP A 210 2.97 19.31 -6.12
C TRP A 210 1.48 19.65 -6.22
N GLN A 211 0.74 18.82 -6.96
CA GLN A 211 -0.68 19.02 -7.19
C GLN A 211 -1.44 17.72 -6.93
N ARG A 212 -2.69 17.84 -6.46
CA ARG A 212 -3.57 16.69 -6.29
C ARG A 212 -3.89 16.12 -7.67
N LEU A 213 -3.67 14.81 -7.85
CA LEU A 213 -4.05 14.10 -9.07
C LEU A 213 -5.50 13.62 -8.99
N TYR A 214 -5.87 12.94 -7.90
CA TYR A 214 -7.24 12.44 -7.69
C TYR A 214 -7.50 12.04 -6.22
N GLY A 215 -8.80 11.87 -5.89
CA GLY A 215 -9.28 11.20 -4.67
C GLY A 215 -10.12 9.99 -5.04
N ALA A 216 -9.95 8.86 -4.35
CA ALA A 216 -10.49 7.58 -4.80
C ALA A 216 -12.02 7.53 -4.78
N GLN A 217 -12.66 8.01 -3.71
CA GLN A 217 -14.12 8.06 -3.64
C GLN A 217 -14.71 8.96 -4.72
N GLU A 218 -14.15 10.15 -4.91
CA GLU A 218 -14.56 11.13 -5.92
C GLU A 218 -14.47 10.55 -7.33
N THR A 219 -13.34 9.94 -7.66
CA THR A 219 -13.06 9.45 -9.03
C THR A 219 -13.82 8.18 -9.37
N TYR A 220 -13.88 7.23 -8.44
CA TYR A 220 -14.46 5.92 -8.71
C TYR A 220 -15.91 5.80 -8.22
N GLY A 221 -16.44 6.79 -7.49
CA GLY A 221 -17.78 6.73 -6.90
C GLY A 221 -17.88 5.65 -5.82
N LEU A 222 -16.85 5.48 -5.00
CA LEU A 222 -16.84 4.50 -3.91
C LEU A 222 -17.60 5.07 -2.70
N PRO A 223 -18.51 4.30 -2.06
CA PRO A 223 -19.22 4.77 -0.87
C PRO A 223 -18.30 4.96 0.35
N VAL A 224 -17.48 3.94 0.67
CA VAL A 224 -16.67 3.92 1.91
C VAL A 224 -15.27 3.28 1.73
N ALA A 225 -14.91 2.86 0.52
CA ALA A 225 -13.63 2.22 0.18
C ALA A 225 -13.35 0.91 0.94
N PHE A 226 -14.39 0.16 1.32
CA PHE A 226 -14.28 -1.17 1.93
C PHE A 226 -13.85 -2.23 0.88
N PRO A 227 -13.27 -3.39 1.24
CA PRO A 227 -12.82 -4.39 0.26
C PRO A 227 -13.87 -4.77 -0.80
N GLU A 228 -15.14 -4.82 -0.42
CA GLU A 228 -16.27 -5.06 -1.32
C GLU A 228 -16.47 -3.94 -2.36
N ASP A 229 -16.25 -2.67 -2.00
CA ASP A 229 -16.37 -1.54 -2.93
C ASP A 229 -15.27 -1.60 -4.01
N TRP A 230 -14.05 -1.96 -3.61
CA TRP A 230 -12.93 -2.18 -4.53
C TRP A 230 -13.16 -3.41 -5.42
N ASN A 231 -13.78 -4.47 -4.89
CA ASN A 231 -14.15 -5.65 -5.68
C ASN A 231 -15.16 -5.28 -6.79
N ARG A 232 -16.20 -4.51 -6.45
CA ARG A 232 -17.17 -3.99 -7.44
C ARG A 232 -16.53 -3.03 -8.45
N LEU A 233 -15.53 -2.25 -8.04
CA LEU A 233 -14.76 -1.44 -8.97
C LEU A 233 -14.08 -2.31 -10.04
N LEU A 234 -13.53 -3.49 -9.69
CA LEU A 234 -12.95 -4.40 -10.68
C LEU A 234 -13.96 -4.85 -11.74
N ASP A 235 -15.19 -5.18 -11.34
CA ASP A 235 -16.24 -5.58 -12.28
C ASP A 235 -16.64 -4.41 -13.21
N ARG A 236 -16.69 -3.18 -12.66
CA ARG A 236 -16.93 -1.97 -13.44
C ARG A 236 -15.79 -1.66 -14.40
N LEU A 237 -14.53 -1.82 -13.98
CA LEU A 237 -13.34 -1.66 -14.84
C LEU A 237 -13.34 -2.70 -15.98
N GLN A 238 -13.86 -3.90 -15.73
CA GLN A 238 -14.00 -4.92 -16.77
C GLN A 238 -15.08 -4.54 -17.80
N ALA A 239 -16.19 -3.96 -17.36
CA ALA A 239 -17.34 -3.65 -18.21
C ALA A 239 -17.26 -2.27 -18.90
N ASP A 240 -16.59 -1.29 -18.30
CA ASP A 240 -16.50 0.10 -18.77
C ASP A 240 -15.06 0.44 -19.18
N GLU A 241 -14.81 0.46 -20.49
CA GLU A 241 -13.52 0.81 -21.08
C GLU A 241 -13.07 2.23 -20.72
N ARG A 242 -14.00 3.21 -20.65
CA ARG A 242 -13.64 4.59 -20.35
C ARG A 242 -13.17 4.72 -18.90
N LEU A 243 -13.87 4.05 -17.98
CA LEU A 243 -13.45 3.98 -16.58
C LEU A 243 -12.09 3.30 -16.46
N PHE A 244 -11.87 2.21 -17.19
CA PHE A 244 -10.59 1.52 -17.20
C PHE A 244 -9.43 2.39 -17.73
N GLN A 245 -9.62 3.10 -18.84
CA GLN A 245 -8.58 4.00 -19.37
C GLN A 245 -8.29 5.15 -18.39
N HIS A 246 -9.29 5.63 -17.65
CA HIS A 246 -9.06 6.62 -16.59
C HIS A 246 -8.26 6.02 -15.42
N PHE A 247 -8.61 4.81 -14.97
CA PHE A 247 -7.81 4.07 -13.99
C PHE A 247 -6.37 3.86 -14.48
N TRP A 248 -6.18 3.49 -15.74
CA TRP A 248 -4.87 3.29 -16.36
C TRP A 248 -4.04 4.59 -16.36
N TYR A 249 -4.64 5.73 -16.69
CA TYR A 249 -3.97 7.03 -16.59
C TYR A 249 -3.48 7.32 -15.16
N LEU A 250 -4.32 7.07 -14.15
CA LEU A 250 -4.01 7.31 -12.74
C LEU A 250 -2.96 6.32 -12.20
N ARG A 251 -3.01 5.05 -12.61
CA ARG A 251 -2.03 4.01 -12.32
C ARG A 251 -0.59 4.46 -12.62
N PHE A 252 -0.40 5.22 -13.68
CA PHE A 252 0.90 5.75 -14.11
C PHE A 252 1.13 7.22 -13.66
N LYS A 253 0.46 7.67 -12.60
CA LYS A 253 0.61 9.03 -12.05
C LYS A 253 0.40 10.12 -13.10
N GLY A 254 -0.57 9.91 -13.99
CA GLY A 254 -0.90 10.82 -15.08
C GLY A 254 0.08 10.87 -16.24
N HIS A 255 0.98 9.88 -16.35
CA HIS A 255 1.94 9.73 -17.45
C HIS A 255 1.99 8.28 -17.95
N PRO A 256 0.90 7.78 -18.57
CA PRO A 256 0.84 6.41 -19.07
C PRO A 256 1.79 6.18 -20.26
N PRO A 257 2.10 4.90 -20.59
CA PRO A 257 2.81 4.57 -21.81
C PRO A 257 2.07 5.07 -23.07
N ALA A 258 2.82 5.33 -24.15
CA ALA A 258 2.25 5.78 -25.41
C ALA A 258 1.36 4.71 -26.08
N GLU A 259 1.69 3.43 -25.88
CA GLU A 259 0.88 2.32 -26.36
C GLU A 259 -0.38 2.16 -25.49
N PRO A 260 -1.58 2.20 -26.10
CA PRO A 260 -2.82 2.01 -25.35
C PRO A 260 -2.91 0.60 -24.74
N CYS A 261 -3.45 0.51 -23.53
CA CYS A 261 -3.74 -0.77 -22.87
C CYS A 261 -5.03 -1.36 -23.45
N GLY A 262 -4.92 -2.29 -24.41
CA GLY A 262 -6.05 -3.02 -25.00
C GLY A 262 -6.61 -4.14 -24.10
N ASP A 263 -7.51 -4.97 -24.65
CA ASP A 263 -8.29 -5.95 -23.86
C ASP A 263 -7.44 -6.94 -23.05
N THR A 264 -6.39 -7.51 -23.66
CA THR A 264 -5.47 -8.43 -22.96
C THR A 264 -4.74 -7.74 -21.80
N CYS A 265 -4.27 -6.51 -22.03
CA CYS A 265 -3.62 -5.69 -21.01
C CYS A 265 -4.60 -5.34 -19.86
N ARG A 266 -5.85 -5.01 -20.20
CA ARG A 266 -6.92 -4.75 -19.23
C ARG A 266 -7.19 -5.98 -18.37
N LYS A 267 -7.41 -7.13 -18.97
CA LYS A 267 -7.65 -8.40 -18.26
C LYS A 267 -6.47 -8.78 -17.36
N ALA A 268 -5.24 -8.64 -17.84
CA ALA A 268 -4.05 -8.90 -17.03
C ALA A 268 -3.93 -7.91 -15.84
N THR A 269 -4.24 -6.63 -16.06
CA THR A 269 -4.27 -5.61 -15.00
C THR A 269 -5.32 -5.94 -13.94
N ILE A 270 -6.56 -6.25 -14.36
CA ILE A 270 -7.65 -6.61 -13.44
C ILE A 270 -7.31 -7.88 -12.65
N CYS A 271 -6.72 -8.88 -13.30
CA CYS A 271 -6.23 -10.07 -12.61
C CYS A 271 -5.23 -9.72 -11.51
N ALA A 272 -4.22 -8.89 -11.79
CA ALA A 272 -3.22 -8.50 -10.80
C ALA A 272 -3.85 -7.76 -9.59
N LEU A 273 -4.85 -6.91 -9.82
CA LEU A 273 -5.57 -6.22 -8.74
C LEU A 273 -6.45 -7.17 -7.92
N ARG A 274 -6.94 -8.25 -8.55
CA ARG A 274 -7.77 -9.29 -7.94
C ARG A 274 -6.95 -10.32 -7.13
N THR A 275 -5.61 -10.24 -7.14
CA THR A 275 -4.76 -11.28 -6.52
C THR A 275 -3.91 -10.75 -5.37
N GLY A 276 -4.30 -11.03 -4.13
CA GLY A 276 -3.46 -10.82 -2.93
C GLY A 276 -2.44 -11.94 -2.66
N ARG A 277 -2.33 -12.96 -3.52
CA ARG A 277 -1.36 -14.07 -3.39
C ARG A 277 -0.72 -14.45 -4.71
N ALA A 278 0.52 -14.92 -4.62
CA ALA A 278 1.31 -15.31 -5.77
C ALA A 278 0.78 -16.58 -6.46
N ALA A 279 0.85 -16.58 -7.80
CA ALA A 279 0.67 -17.76 -8.66
C ALA A 279 -0.66 -18.52 -8.51
N ASP A 280 -1.78 -17.81 -8.28
CA ASP A 280 -3.11 -18.42 -8.21
C ASP A 280 -4.00 -18.07 -9.42
N PRO A 281 -4.20 -19.01 -10.37
CA PRO A 281 -5.05 -18.78 -11.53
C PRO A 281 -6.54 -18.68 -11.19
N LYS A 282 -6.99 -19.22 -10.04
CA LYS A 282 -8.42 -19.30 -9.70
C LYS A 282 -9.08 -17.93 -9.63
N LEU A 283 -8.34 -16.95 -9.12
CA LEU A 283 -8.78 -15.56 -8.97
C LEU A 283 -9.04 -14.84 -10.30
N CYS A 284 -8.58 -15.40 -11.43
CA CYS A 284 -8.63 -14.76 -12.74
C CYS A 284 -9.40 -15.58 -13.79
N GLN A 285 -10.05 -16.67 -13.39
CA GLN A 285 -10.77 -17.56 -14.31
C GLN A 285 -11.90 -16.87 -15.07
N SER A 286 -12.57 -15.90 -14.44
CA SER A 286 -13.65 -15.13 -15.06
C SER A 286 -13.20 -14.18 -16.18
N LEU A 287 -11.88 -13.99 -16.37
CA LEU A 287 -11.34 -13.05 -17.35
C LEU A 287 -11.08 -13.68 -18.73
N GLN A 288 -11.31 -14.99 -18.89
CA GLN A 288 -11.17 -15.73 -20.17
C GLN A 288 -9.82 -15.48 -20.86
N LEU A 289 -8.75 -15.36 -20.08
CA LEU A 289 -7.37 -15.20 -20.53
C LEU A 289 -6.52 -16.30 -19.90
N SER A 290 -5.56 -16.88 -20.64
CA SER A 290 -4.75 -17.95 -20.06
C SER A 290 -3.83 -17.39 -18.98
N PHE A 291 -3.64 -18.16 -17.90
CA PHE A 291 -2.76 -17.74 -16.81
C PHE A 291 -1.30 -17.51 -17.26
N PRO A 292 -0.73 -18.30 -18.20
CA PRO A 292 0.58 -18.00 -18.76
C PRO A 292 0.68 -16.62 -19.43
N GLU A 293 -0.36 -16.18 -20.16
CA GLU A 293 -0.40 -14.85 -20.78
C GLU A 293 -0.45 -13.74 -19.73
N ILE A 294 -1.27 -13.92 -18.69
CA ILE A 294 -1.33 -13.02 -17.53
C ILE A 294 0.05 -12.91 -16.87
N GLN A 295 0.72 -14.04 -16.62
CA GLN A 295 2.04 -14.06 -15.99
C GLN A 295 3.13 -13.47 -16.89
N ALA A 296 3.03 -13.61 -18.21
CA ALA A 296 3.96 -12.98 -19.15
C ALA A 296 3.83 -11.45 -19.08
N TRP A 297 2.60 -10.94 -19.09
CA TRP A 297 2.34 -9.51 -18.92
C TRP A 297 2.83 -9.01 -17.55
N TRP A 298 2.60 -9.77 -16.49
CA TRP A 298 3.05 -9.38 -15.16
C TRP A 298 4.56 -9.28 -15.03
N ARG A 299 5.29 -10.22 -15.65
CA ARG A 299 6.76 -10.18 -15.72
C ARG A 299 7.28 -8.95 -16.46
N GLN A 300 6.55 -8.42 -17.44
CA GLN A 300 6.92 -7.18 -18.14
C GLN A 300 6.72 -5.93 -17.27
N GLN A 301 5.84 -6.00 -16.26
CA GLN A 301 5.51 -4.89 -15.37
C GLN A 301 6.24 -4.94 -14.02
N ARG A 302 7.04 -5.99 -13.76
CA ARG A 302 7.96 -6.03 -12.62
C ARG A 302 9.08 -5.02 -12.87
N PHE A 303 8.83 -3.79 -12.48
CA PHE A 303 9.79 -2.71 -12.57
C PHE A 303 10.85 -2.78 -11.46
N CYS A 304 10.79 -3.74 -10.53
CA CYS A 304 11.78 -4.02 -9.49
C CYS A 304 11.72 -5.51 -9.11
#